data_AF-M1KB44-F1
#
_entry.id   AF-M1KB44-F1
#
_cell.length_a   1.000
_cell.length_b   1.000
_cell.length_c   1.000
_cell.angle_alpha   90.00
_cell.angle_beta   90.00
_cell.angle_gamma   90.00
#
_symmetry.space_group_name_H-M   'P 1'
#
loop_
_entity.id
_entity.type
_entity.pdbx_description
1 polymer ?
#
loop_
_entity_poly.entity_id
_entity_poly.type
_entity_poly.pdbx_seq_one_letter_code
_entity_poly.pdbx_strand_id
1 'polypeptide(L)'
;MNRYGTADHDYMHAKDYFNNYKFGYIERTTKTLLLQSLRPEDRQVEDLLTILNQSKFQLKDVKSIGKEASKSISELSELIYDAKSKLSKYEEMLSREEEREKDLSAECSRLESLDENLKAYDELMAQFEKGCKEVQENIEKVNALKKEIAMLSTNEAEEELKNMRNRRDKLCGKQKRLSLITMESHVEDSYNWYSRALEFIKNVFGVSLVTVEQENNEMYIRLRISTCEVGIFVRDGQMVDSKLYNTNDEGSGPLFTTLSTFSMSINDPRILLMLIANRCRAPED
;
A
#
# COMPACT_ATOMS: atom_id res chain seq x y z
N MET A 1 -2.57 -42.00 95.20
CA MET A 1 -3.15 -41.57 93.91
C MET A 1 -4.57 -41.08 94.21
N ASN A 2 -4.83 -39.80 93.92
CA ASN A 2 -6.11 -39.04 93.89
C ASN A 2 -5.81 -37.62 94.37
N ARG A 3 -5.31 -36.82 93.41
CA ARG A 3 -4.73 -35.49 93.57
C ARG A 3 -5.66 -34.39 93.05
N TYR A 4 -6.97 -34.65 93.06
CA TYR A 4 -7.98 -33.69 92.65
C TYR A 4 -8.94 -33.51 93.82
N GLY A 5 -8.84 -32.34 94.48
CA GLY A 5 -9.87 -31.87 95.37
C GLY A 5 -11.15 -31.75 94.55
N THR A 6 -12.15 -32.55 94.87
CA THR A 6 -13.50 -32.32 94.36
C THR A 6 -14.02 -31.03 94.97
N ALA A 7 -15.00 -30.38 94.33
CA ALA A 7 -15.65 -29.19 94.88
C ALA A 7 -16.12 -29.39 96.34
N ASP A 8 -16.49 -30.63 96.72
CA ASP A 8 -16.84 -31.01 98.09
C ASP A 8 -15.67 -30.94 99.07
N HIS A 9 -14.47 -31.35 98.64
CA HIS A 9 -13.26 -31.28 99.47
C HIS A 9 -12.85 -29.82 99.70
N ASP A 10 -12.92 -28.98 98.68
CA ASP A 10 -12.62 -27.54 98.81
C ASP A 10 -13.66 -26.82 99.67
N TYR A 11 -14.94 -27.22 99.59
CA TYR A 11 -16.00 -26.72 100.46
C TYR A 11 -15.79 -27.06 101.94
N MET A 12 -15.34 -28.29 102.24
CA MET A 12 -15.01 -28.71 103.61
C MET A 12 -13.89 -27.87 104.22
N HIS A 13 -12.78 -27.70 103.49
CA HIS A 13 -11.66 -26.86 103.95
C HIS A 13 -12.06 -25.40 104.13
N ALA A 14 -12.84 -24.84 103.21
CA ALA A 14 -13.35 -23.48 103.34
C ALA A 14 -14.22 -23.33 104.59
N LYS A 15 -15.09 -24.29 104.88
CA LYS A 15 -15.98 -24.28 106.05
C LYS A 15 -15.19 -24.29 107.37
N ASP A 16 -14.18 -25.14 107.49
CA ASP A 16 -13.34 -25.21 108.69
C ASP A 16 -12.49 -23.95 108.86
N TYR A 17 -11.96 -23.42 107.76
CA TYR A 17 -11.25 -22.14 107.76
C TYR A 17 -12.15 -20.99 108.24
N PHE A 18 -13.40 -20.90 107.76
CA PHE A 18 -14.37 -19.89 108.20
C PHE A 18 -14.74 -20.04 109.67
N ASN A 19 -14.89 -21.27 110.16
CA ASN A 19 -15.18 -21.53 111.58
C ASN A 19 -14.04 -21.06 112.48
N ASN A 20 -12.79 -21.35 112.10
CA ASN A 20 -11.62 -20.91 112.83
C ASN A 20 -11.46 -19.39 112.79
N TYR A 21 -11.70 -18.77 111.64
CA TYR A 21 -11.66 -17.31 111.50
C TYR A 21 -12.75 -16.63 112.35
N LYS A 22 -13.96 -17.20 112.40
CA LYS A 22 -15.05 -16.72 113.26
C LYS A 22 -14.66 -16.77 114.72
N PHE A 23 -14.07 -17.87 115.18
CA PHE A 23 -13.58 -18.02 116.55
C PHE A 23 -12.50 -16.98 116.86
N GLY A 24 -11.49 -16.87 115.99
CA GLY A 24 -10.40 -15.90 116.15
C GLY A 24 -10.88 -14.45 116.13
N TYR A 25 -11.88 -14.11 115.31
CA TYR A 25 -12.47 -12.77 115.29
C TYR A 25 -13.19 -12.45 116.60
N ILE A 26 -14.03 -13.37 117.11
CA ILE A 26 -14.73 -13.19 118.39
C ILE A 26 -13.68 -12.98 119.48
N GLU A 27 -12.71 -13.87 119.59
CA GLU A 27 -11.66 -13.80 120.62
C GLU A 27 -10.87 -12.48 120.56
N ARG A 28 -10.41 -12.08 119.37
CA ARG A 28 -9.64 -10.84 119.18
C ARG A 28 -10.47 -9.59 119.51
N THR A 29 -11.74 -9.58 119.12
CA THR A 29 -12.64 -8.45 119.36
C THR A 29 -12.99 -8.34 120.84
N THR A 30 -13.31 -9.46 121.49
CA THR A 30 -13.56 -9.52 122.94
C THR A 30 -12.34 -9.08 123.74
N LYS A 31 -11.14 -9.53 123.36
CA LYS A 31 -9.88 -9.08 124.00
C LYS A 31 -9.63 -7.58 123.82
N THR A 32 -9.89 -7.06 122.62
CA THR A 32 -9.73 -5.62 122.34
C THR A 32 -10.72 -4.78 123.16
N LEU A 33 -12.00 -5.17 123.21
CA LEU A 33 -13.03 -4.48 123.99
C LEU A 33 -12.73 -4.51 125.50
N LEU A 34 -12.27 -5.66 126.02
CA LEU A 34 -11.81 -5.78 127.40
C LEU A 34 -10.63 -4.85 127.72
N LEU A 35 -9.67 -4.72 126.80
CA LEU A 35 -8.55 -3.78 126.98
C LEU A 35 -8.97 -2.32 126.89
N GLN A 36 -10.01 -2.00 126.12
CA GLN A 36 -10.58 -0.66 126.04
C GLN A 36 -11.34 -0.28 127.32
N SER A 37 -12.12 -1.20 127.91
CA SER A 37 -12.84 -0.96 129.18
C SER A 37 -11.95 -0.88 130.43
N LEU A 38 -10.69 -1.30 130.33
CA LEU A 38 -9.69 -1.14 131.39
C LEU A 38 -9.03 0.25 131.41
N ARG A 39 -9.29 1.10 130.41
CA ARG A 39 -8.76 2.47 130.38
C ARG A 39 -9.38 3.33 131.49
N PRO A 40 -8.60 4.22 132.14
CA PRO A 40 -9.08 4.96 133.31
C PRO A 40 -10.30 5.85 133.02
N GLU A 41 -10.44 6.34 131.79
CA GLU A 41 -11.48 7.29 131.40
C GLU A 41 -12.88 6.66 131.19
N ASP A 42 -12.99 5.34 131.00
CA ASP A 42 -14.24 4.64 130.62
C ASP A 42 -14.71 3.59 131.64
N ARG A 43 -14.31 3.68 132.92
CA ARG A 43 -14.73 2.72 133.97
C ARG A 43 -16.21 2.85 134.35
N GLN A 44 -17.10 2.42 133.46
CA GLN A 44 -18.37 1.80 133.86
C GLN A 44 -18.13 0.29 133.99
N VAL A 45 -18.69 -0.33 135.02
CA VAL A 45 -18.57 -1.77 135.29
C VAL A 45 -19.41 -2.52 134.25
N GLU A 46 -18.87 -2.70 133.05
CA GLU A 46 -19.48 -3.54 132.04
C GLU A 46 -19.18 -5.01 132.34
N ASP A 47 -20.24 -5.78 132.60
CA ASP A 47 -20.19 -7.23 132.82
C ASP A 47 -19.60 -7.96 131.58
N LEU A 48 -18.82 -9.02 131.82
CA LEU A 48 -18.20 -9.86 130.78
C LEU A 48 -19.24 -10.39 129.78
N LEU A 49 -20.45 -10.65 130.25
CA LEU A 49 -21.58 -11.07 129.42
C LEU A 49 -21.98 -10.00 128.40
N THR A 50 -21.92 -8.72 128.80
CA THR A 50 -22.25 -7.56 127.97
C THR A 50 -21.22 -7.36 126.86
N ILE A 51 -19.93 -7.45 127.19
CA ILE A 51 -18.82 -7.38 126.21
C ILE A 51 -18.90 -8.54 125.21
N LEU A 52 -19.20 -9.76 125.68
CA LEU A 52 -19.40 -10.92 124.81
C LEU A 52 -20.59 -10.70 123.86
N ASN A 53 -21.70 -10.17 124.36
CA ASN A 53 -22.88 -9.88 123.54
C ASN A 53 -22.62 -8.78 122.51
N GLN A 54 -21.85 -7.75 122.86
CA GLN A 54 -21.45 -6.68 121.94
C GLN A 54 -20.54 -7.21 120.82
N SER A 55 -19.59 -8.11 121.12
CA SER A 55 -18.75 -8.77 120.10
C SER A 55 -19.58 -9.65 119.15
N LYS A 56 -20.60 -10.35 119.68
CA LYS A 56 -21.56 -11.11 118.86
C LYS A 56 -22.41 -10.19 117.96
N PHE A 57 -22.76 -9.00 118.44
CA PHE A 57 -23.50 -8.01 117.68
C PHE A 57 -22.65 -7.44 116.54
N GLN A 58 -21.43 -7.01 116.82
CA GLN A 58 -20.48 -6.55 115.80
C GLN A 58 -20.18 -7.62 114.75
N LEU A 59 -20.09 -8.90 115.14
CA LEU A 59 -19.95 -10.00 114.18
C LEU A 59 -21.17 -10.14 113.25
N LYS A 60 -22.39 -9.88 113.76
CA LYS A 60 -23.59 -9.86 112.92
C LYS A 60 -23.55 -8.70 111.91
N ASP A 61 -23.10 -7.52 112.33
CA ASP A 61 -22.97 -6.34 111.47
C ASP A 61 -21.89 -6.53 110.40
N VAL A 62 -20.72 -7.05 110.76
CA VAL A 62 -19.68 -7.38 109.77
C VAL A 62 -20.19 -8.44 108.78
N LYS A 63 -21.03 -9.38 109.22
CA LYS A 63 -21.64 -10.38 108.35
C LYS A 63 -22.71 -9.76 107.42
N SER A 64 -23.46 -8.74 107.84
CA SER A 64 -24.39 -8.04 106.95
C SER A 64 -23.64 -7.22 105.90
N ILE A 65 -22.61 -6.48 106.31
CA ILE A 65 -21.73 -5.73 105.40
C ILE A 65 -21.06 -6.69 104.39
N GLY A 66 -20.58 -7.85 104.85
CA GLY A 66 -19.99 -8.87 103.98
C GLY A 66 -21.00 -9.46 102.98
N LYS A 67 -22.28 -9.58 103.35
CA LYS A 67 -23.34 -10.00 102.42
C LYS A 67 -23.62 -8.94 101.36
N GLU A 68 -23.69 -7.66 101.74
CA GLU A 68 -23.86 -6.55 100.80
C GLU A 68 -22.68 -6.46 99.83
N ALA A 69 -21.45 -6.51 100.35
CA ALA A 69 -20.23 -6.51 99.53
C ALA A 69 -20.21 -7.69 98.55
N SER A 70 -20.59 -8.90 99.00
CA SER A 70 -20.69 -10.08 98.13
C SER A 70 -21.72 -9.88 97.01
N LYS A 71 -22.86 -9.26 97.32
CA LYS A 71 -23.88 -8.92 96.32
C LYS A 71 -23.35 -7.93 95.30
N SER A 72 -22.68 -6.85 95.74
CA SER A 72 -22.06 -5.87 94.84
C SER A 72 -20.94 -6.48 93.98
N ILE A 73 -20.14 -7.39 94.53
CA ILE A 73 -19.12 -8.11 93.78
C ILE A 73 -19.76 -8.99 92.69
N SER A 74 -20.88 -9.66 93.01
CA SER A 74 -21.63 -10.47 92.03
C SER A 74 -22.18 -9.61 90.90
N GLU A 75 -22.84 -8.49 91.22
CA GLU A 75 -23.40 -7.54 90.24
C GLU A 75 -22.29 -6.97 89.35
N LEU A 76 -21.15 -6.57 89.92
CA LEU A 76 -19.99 -6.10 89.16
C LEU A 76 -19.40 -7.19 88.26
N SER A 77 -19.36 -8.44 88.74
CA SER A 77 -18.83 -9.56 87.95
C SER A 77 -19.70 -9.86 86.73
N GLU A 78 -21.03 -9.80 86.89
CA GLU A 78 -21.99 -9.92 85.78
C GLU A 78 -21.80 -8.78 84.76
N LEU A 79 -21.71 -7.54 85.23
CA LEU A 79 -21.49 -6.38 84.36
C LEU A 79 -20.17 -6.46 83.58
N ILE A 80 -19.09 -6.91 84.23
CA ILE A 80 -17.79 -7.11 83.58
C ILE A 80 -17.87 -8.21 82.52
N TYR A 81 -18.55 -9.32 82.83
CA TYR A 81 -18.74 -10.41 81.89
C TYR A 81 -19.51 -9.94 80.64
N ASP A 82 -20.62 -9.24 80.84
CA ASP A 82 -21.43 -8.70 79.74
C ASP A 82 -20.66 -7.68 78.90
N ALA A 83 -19.88 -6.80 79.55
CA ALA A 83 -19.03 -5.83 78.85
C ALA A 83 -17.95 -6.54 78.02
N LYS A 84 -17.28 -7.56 78.56
CA LYS A 84 -16.29 -8.35 77.81
C LYS A 84 -16.92 -9.10 76.63
N SER A 85 -18.10 -9.68 76.83
CA SER A 85 -18.84 -10.37 75.76
C SER A 85 -19.20 -9.42 74.62
N LYS A 86 -19.68 -8.20 74.94
CA LYS A 86 -19.95 -7.16 73.95
C LYS A 86 -18.68 -6.70 73.23
N LEU A 87 -17.60 -6.49 73.97
CA LEU A 87 -16.32 -6.06 73.40
C LEU A 87 -15.78 -7.08 72.40
N SER A 88 -15.79 -8.37 72.74
CA SER A 88 -15.40 -9.44 71.82
C SER A 88 -16.25 -9.48 70.55
N LYS A 89 -17.57 -9.26 70.65
CA LYS A 89 -18.44 -9.15 69.46
C LYS A 89 -18.09 -7.95 68.59
N TYR A 90 -17.76 -6.81 69.19
CA TYR A 90 -17.37 -5.62 68.44
C TYR A 90 -16.01 -5.79 67.77
N GLU A 91 -15.05 -6.48 68.39
CA GLU A 91 -13.77 -6.83 67.78
C GLU A 91 -13.94 -7.74 66.56
N GLU A 92 -14.81 -8.77 66.66
CA GLU A 92 -15.13 -9.62 65.51
C GLU A 92 -15.80 -8.84 64.38
N MET A 93 -16.72 -7.92 64.70
CA MET A 93 -17.35 -7.07 63.69
C MET A 93 -16.34 -6.13 63.03
N LEU A 94 -15.45 -5.51 63.82
CA LEU A 94 -14.41 -4.63 63.31
C LEU A 94 -13.49 -5.38 62.34
N SER A 95 -13.03 -6.58 62.70
CA SER A 95 -12.17 -7.39 61.83
C SER A 95 -12.84 -7.71 60.49
N ARG A 96 -14.15 -7.96 60.47
CA ARG A 96 -14.89 -8.22 59.21
C ARG A 96 -15.03 -6.97 58.35
N GLU A 97 -15.28 -5.82 58.97
CA GLU A 97 -15.36 -4.56 58.23
C GLU A 97 -14.00 -4.13 57.68
N GLU A 98 -12.90 -4.37 58.41
CA GLU A 98 -11.54 -4.14 57.91
C GLU A 98 -11.18 -5.04 56.71
N GLU A 99 -11.59 -6.32 56.72
CA GLU A 99 -11.44 -7.19 55.54
C GLU A 99 -12.26 -6.67 54.36
N ARG A 100 -13.51 -6.27 54.62
CA ARG A 100 -14.40 -5.71 53.58
C ARG A 100 -13.85 -4.41 52.99
N GLU A 101 -13.25 -3.55 53.81
CA GLU A 101 -12.60 -2.32 53.37
C GLU A 101 -11.42 -2.63 52.44
N LYS A 102 -10.59 -3.63 52.78
CA LYS A 102 -9.47 -4.06 51.93
C LYS A 102 -9.95 -4.59 50.58
N ASP A 103 -10.97 -5.43 50.58
CA ASP A 103 -11.55 -5.97 49.34
C ASP A 103 -12.11 -4.86 48.44
N LEU A 104 -12.85 -3.92 49.04
CA LEU A 104 -13.39 -2.76 48.33
C LEU A 104 -12.28 -1.84 47.79
N SER A 105 -11.23 -1.62 48.57
CA SER A 105 -10.07 -0.83 48.12
C SER A 105 -9.37 -1.48 46.93
N ALA A 106 -9.18 -2.80 46.95
CA ALA A 106 -8.58 -3.53 45.83
C ALA A 106 -9.46 -3.46 44.58
N GLU A 107 -10.79 -3.57 44.74
CA GLU A 107 -11.74 -3.45 43.64
C GLU A 107 -11.77 -2.03 43.04
N CYS A 108 -11.71 -0.99 43.88
CA CYS A 108 -11.58 0.39 43.42
C CYS A 108 -10.31 0.59 42.58
N SER A 109 -9.16 0.14 43.06
CA SER A 109 -7.90 0.23 42.29
C SER A 109 -7.97 -0.54 40.96
N ARG A 110 -8.66 -1.70 40.94
CA ARG A 110 -8.91 -2.44 39.71
C ARG A 110 -9.76 -1.63 38.72
N LEU A 111 -10.82 -0.99 39.20
CA LEU A 111 -11.69 -0.14 38.38
C LEU A 111 -10.98 1.10 37.84
N GLU A 112 -10.13 1.74 38.66
CA GLU A 112 -9.28 2.87 38.21
C GLU A 112 -8.37 2.44 37.06
N SER A 113 -7.72 1.28 37.16
CA SER A 113 -6.88 0.76 36.06
C SER A 113 -7.69 0.48 34.78
N LEU A 114 -8.94 0.05 34.91
CA LEU A 114 -9.85 -0.17 33.78
C LEU A 114 -10.26 1.15 33.12
N ASP A 115 -10.48 2.20 33.90
CA ASP A 115 -10.77 3.55 33.40
C ASP A 115 -9.57 4.14 32.62
N GLU A 116 -8.35 3.96 33.14
CA GLU A 116 -7.13 4.35 32.42
C GLU A 116 -6.98 3.59 31.09
N ASN A 117 -7.25 2.29 31.09
CA ASN A 117 -7.23 1.48 29.87
C ASN A 117 -8.30 1.92 28.86
N LEU A 118 -9.49 2.33 29.32
CA LEU A 118 -10.53 2.89 28.44
C LEU A 118 -10.08 4.19 27.81
N LYS A 119 -9.43 5.10 28.56
CA LYS A 119 -8.87 6.34 27.99
C LYS A 119 -7.83 6.04 26.93
N ALA A 120 -6.93 5.09 27.18
CA ALA A 120 -5.94 4.67 26.20
C ALA A 120 -6.58 4.07 24.94
N TYR A 121 -7.68 3.34 25.09
CA TYR A 121 -8.46 2.81 23.96
C TYR A 121 -9.11 3.94 23.15
N ASP A 122 -9.70 4.93 23.80
CA ASP A 122 -10.30 6.09 23.14
C ASP A 122 -9.25 6.91 22.36
N GLU A 123 -8.06 7.11 22.94
CA GLU A 123 -6.93 7.73 22.25
C GLU A 123 -6.49 6.93 21.02
N LEU A 124 -6.41 5.61 21.14
CA LEU A 124 -6.06 4.72 20.03
C LEU A 124 -7.11 4.79 18.91
N MET A 125 -8.39 4.81 19.26
CA MET A 125 -9.49 4.96 18.31
C MET A 125 -9.43 6.30 17.58
N ALA A 126 -9.13 7.40 18.27
CA ALA A 126 -8.95 8.71 17.65
C ALA A 126 -7.77 8.72 16.66
N GLN A 127 -6.65 8.08 17.01
CA GLN A 127 -5.51 7.91 16.11
C GLN A 127 -5.86 7.06 14.89
N PHE A 128 -6.62 5.98 15.08
CA PHE A 128 -7.06 5.11 14.00
C PHE A 128 -7.98 5.85 13.02
N GLU A 129 -8.97 6.60 13.50
CA GLU A 129 -9.85 7.41 12.65
C GLU A 129 -9.09 8.47 11.86
N LYS A 130 -8.09 9.11 12.49
CA LYS A 130 -7.21 10.06 11.80
C LYS A 130 -6.42 9.36 10.69
N GLY A 131 -5.84 8.20 10.96
CA GLY A 131 -5.14 7.39 9.97
C GLY A 131 -6.05 6.98 8.80
N CYS A 132 -7.31 6.62 9.07
CA CYS A 132 -8.28 6.29 8.03
C CYS A 132 -8.57 7.48 7.10
N LYS A 133 -8.71 8.69 7.66
CA LYS A 133 -8.89 9.92 6.88
C LYS A 133 -7.69 10.21 5.98
N GLU A 134 -6.47 10.11 6.54
CA GLU A 134 -5.23 10.32 5.77
C GLU A 134 -5.08 9.29 4.63
N VAL A 135 -5.43 8.03 4.86
CA VAL A 135 -5.44 6.98 3.82
C VAL A 135 -6.45 7.33 2.72
N GLN A 136 -7.65 7.75 3.08
CA GLN A 136 -8.69 8.12 2.12
C GLN A 136 -8.24 9.30 1.25
N GLU A 137 -7.68 10.36 1.85
CA GLU A 137 -7.13 11.51 1.11
C GLU A 137 -6.01 11.09 0.16
N ASN A 138 -5.13 10.18 0.58
CA ASN A 138 -4.05 9.67 -0.26
C ASN A 138 -4.57 8.83 -1.43
N ILE A 139 -5.61 8.01 -1.22
CA ILE A 139 -6.28 7.26 -2.29
C ILE A 139 -6.86 8.23 -3.34
N GLU A 140 -7.50 9.31 -2.90
CA GLU A 140 -8.04 10.33 -3.81
C GLU A 140 -6.95 11.02 -4.62
N LYS A 141 -5.82 11.40 -3.99
CA LYS A 141 -4.65 11.96 -4.67
C LYS A 141 -4.07 10.99 -5.70
N VAL A 142 -3.92 9.71 -5.35
CA VAL A 142 -3.42 8.68 -6.27
C VAL A 142 -4.36 8.52 -7.47
N ASN A 143 -5.67 8.53 -7.25
CA ASN A 143 -6.65 8.43 -8.33
C ASN A 143 -6.64 9.67 -9.24
N ALA A 144 -6.44 10.87 -8.68
CA ALA A 144 -6.27 12.08 -9.47
C ALA A 144 -5.01 12.02 -10.35
N LEU A 145 -3.87 11.62 -9.76
CA LEU A 145 -2.60 11.45 -10.50
C LEU A 145 -2.71 10.39 -11.60
N LYS A 146 -3.40 9.27 -11.35
CA LYS A 146 -3.67 8.25 -12.39
C LYS A 146 -4.45 8.82 -13.57
N LYS A 147 -5.45 9.67 -13.32
CA LYS A 147 -6.21 10.34 -14.38
C LYS A 147 -5.34 11.32 -15.17
N GLU A 148 -4.50 12.08 -14.48
CA GLU A 148 -3.57 13.03 -15.11
C GLU A 148 -2.55 12.32 -16.01
N ILE A 149 -1.94 11.23 -15.53
CA ILE A 149 -1.04 10.38 -16.33
C ILE A 149 -1.76 9.84 -17.58
N ALA A 150 -2.99 9.37 -17.43
CA ALA A 150 -3.76 8.86 -18.56
C ALA A 150 -3.96 9.96 -19.62
N MET A 151 -4.35 11.18 -19.22
CA MET A 151 -4.53 12.31 -20.13
C MET A 151 -3.23 12.75 -20.82
N LEU A 152 -2.12 12.81 -20.07
CA LEU A 152 -0.81 13.17 -20.63
C LEU A 152 -0.37 12.14 -21.66
N SER A 153 -0.49 10.84 -21.35
CA SER A 153 -0.11 9.77 -22.28
C SER A 153 -0.90 9.81 -23.59
N THR A 154 -2.20 10.14 -23.52
CA THR A 154 -3.03 10.28 -24.72
C THR A 154 -2.64 11.50 -25.54
N ASN A 155 -2.34 12.62 -24.89
CA ASN A 155 -1.93 13.85 -25.58
C ASN A 155 -0.58 13.70 -26.27
N GLU A 156 0.41 13.09 -25.61
CA GLU A 156 1.73 12.82 -26.19
C GLU A 156 1.62 11.89 -27.40
N ALA A 157 0.83 10.81 -27.29
CA ALA A 157 0.59 9.89 -28.40
C ALA A 157 -0.13 10.56 -29.58
N GLU A 158 -1.11 11.43 -29.32
CA GLU A 158 -1.80 12.20 -30.37
C GLU A 158 -0.86 13.18 -31.08
N GLU A 159 0.01 13.86 -30.33
CA GLU A 159 0.99 14.79 -30.90
C GLU A 159 2.05 14.05 -31.74
N GLU A 160 2.56 12.93 -31.25
CA GLU A 160 3.49 12.08 -31.99
C GLU A 160 2.85 11.56 -33.29
N LEU A 161 1.60 11.09 -33.23
CA LEU A 161 0.86 10.61 -34.38
C LEU A 161 0.66 11.73 -35.42
N LYS A 162 0.34 12.95 -34.99
CA LYS A 162 0.24 14.12 -35.87
C LYS A 162 1.59 14.44 -36.53
N ASN A 163 2.68 14.40 -35.78
CA ASN A 163 4.03 14.64 -36.29
C ASN A 163 4.45 13.58 -37.33
N MET A 164 4.14 12.32 -37.07
CA MET A 164 4.41 11.20 -37.99
C MET A 164 3.59 11.30 -39.27
N ARG A 165 2.30 11.68 -39.19
CA ARG A 165 1.47 11.96 -40.38
C ARG A 165 2.04 13.09 -41.22
N ASN A 166 2.41 14.22 -40.60
CA ASN A 166 3.03 15.35 -41.30
C ASN A 166 4.35 14.96 -41.97
N ARG A 167 5.17 14.12 -41.32
CA ARG A 167 6.44 13.62 -41.87
C ARG A 167 6.20 12.71 -43.08
N ARG A 168 5.25 11.78 -42.98
CA ARG A 168 4.83 10.90 -44.09
C ARG A 168 4.39 11.72 -45.29
N ASP A 169 3.56 12.73 -45.10
CA ASP A 169 3.01 13.52 -46.20
C ASP A 169 4.12 14.34 -46.90
N LYS A 170 5.06 14.91 -46.12
CA LYS A 170 6.27 15.56 -46.66
C LYS A 170 7.14 14.60 -47.47
N LEU A 171 7.37 13.39 -46.97
CA LEU A 171 8.18 12.38 -47.66
C LEU A 171 7.50 11.89 -48.95
N CYS A 172 6.19 11.66 -48.93
CA CYS A 172 5.41 11.30 -50.10
C CYS A 172 5.47 12.40 -51.17
N GLY A 173 5.36 13.68 -50.78
CA GLY A 173 5.54 14.81 -51.70
C GLY A 173 6.94 14.86 -52.32
N LYS A 174 7.99 14.62 -51.52
CA LYS A 174 9.37 14.53 -52.03
C LYS A 174 9.56 13.36 -52.99
N GLN A 175 9.00 12.19 -52.67
CA GLN A 175 9.08 11.00 -53.51
C GLN A 175 8.44 11.25 -54.87
N LYS A 176 7.23 11.81 -54.91
CA LYS A 176 6.55 12.17 -56.17
C LYS A 176 7.41 13.10 -57.03
N ARG A 177 7.97 14.16 -56.43
CA ARG A 177 8.84 15.10 -57.13
C ARG A 177 10.12 14.45 -57.66
N LEU A 178 10.80 13.64 -56.85
CA LEU A 178 12.02 12.94 -57.27
C LEU A 178 11.75 11.92 -58.36
N SER A 179 10.61 11.22 -58.29
CA SER A 179 10.18 10.29 -59.34
C SER A 179 9.98 11.01 -60.67
N LEU A 180 9.35 12.19 -60.67
CA LEU A 180 9.18 13.00 -61.89
C LEU A 180 10.53 13.43 -62.48
N ILE A 181 11.42 13.98 -61.65
CA ILE A 181 12.77 14.39 -62.07
C ILE A 181 13.55 13.21 -62.67
N THR A 182 13.43 12.03 -62.05
CA THR A 182 14.12 10.82 -62.54
C THR A 182 13.56 10.37 -63.88
N MET A 183 12.24 10.42 -64.07
CA MET A 183 11.62 10.09 -65.36
C MET A 183 12.01 11.09 -66.46
N GLU A 184 12.00 12.40 -66.15
CA GLU A 184 12.43 13.44 -67.07
C GLU A 184 13.91 13.24 -67.49
N SER A 185 14.78 12.96 -66.53
CA SER A 185 16.19 12.63 -66.79
C SER A 185 16.34 11.42 -67.70
N HIS A 186 15.56 10.35 -67.50
CA HIS A 186 15.61 9.17 -68.37
C HIS A 186 15.16 9.47 -69.80
N VAL A 187 14.18 10.36 -69.99
CA VAL A 187 13.74 10.80 -71.32
C VAL A 187 14.83 11.63 -71.99
N GLU A 188 15.47 12.56 -71.26
CA GLU A 188 16.59 13.35 -71.76
C GLU A 188 17.79 12.47 -72.14
N ASP A 189 18.16 11.51 -71.30
CA ASP A 189 19.25 10.57 -71.57
C ASP A 189 18.96 9.72 -72.81
N SER A 190 17.71 9.25 -72.95
CA SER A 190 17.27 8.49 -74.12
C SER A 190 17.38 9.33 -75.39
N TYR A 191 16.89 10.56 -75.37
CA TYR A 191 16.98 11.48 -76.49
C TYR A 191 18.44 11.78 -76.86
N ASN A 192 19.27 12.12 -75.87
CA ASN A 192 20.69 12.39 -76.08
C ASN A 192 21.42 11.18 -76.66
N TRP A 193 21.07 9.96 -76.22
CA TRP A 193 21.67 8.75 -76.75
C TRP A 193 21.30 8.52 -78.21
N TYR A 194 20.00 8.55 -78.54
CA TYR A 194 19.55 8.36 -79.93
C TYR A 194 20.06 9.46 -80.86
N SER A 195 20.11 10.71 -80.40
CA SER A 195 20.66 11.84 -81.17
C SER A 195 22.15 11.62 -81.50
N ARG A 196 22.97 11.25 -80.50
CA ARG A 196 24.39 10.92 -80.71
C ARG A 196 24.58 9.69 -81.61
N ALA A 197 23.72 8.68 -81.48
CA ALA A 197 23.76 7.49 -82.33
C ALA A 197 23.46 7.83 -83.80
N LEU A 198 22.47 8.70 -84.07
CA LEU A 198 22.17 9.18 -85.41
C LEU A 198 23.32 10.02 -86.00
N GLU A 199 23.94 10.87 -85.18
CA GLU A 199 25.12 11.64 -85.58
C GLU A 199 26.31 10.72 -85.91
N PHE A 200 26.53 9.69 -85.11
CA PHE A 200 27.54 8.66 -85.39
C PHE A 200 27.27 7.94 -86.72
N ILE A 201 26.02 7.51 -86.98
CA ILE A 201 25.63 6.87 -88.24
C ILE A 201 25.90 7.81 -89.43
N LYS A 202 25.55 9.09 -89.29
CA LYS A 202 25.83 10.11 -90.31
C LYS A 202 27.33 10.25 -90.58
N ASN A 203 28.14 10.31 -89.53
CA ASN A 203 29.59 10.50 -89.66
C ASN A 203 30.30 9.26 -90.23
N VAL A 204 29.86 8.06 -89.89
CA VAL A 204 30.49 6.80 -90.35
C VAL A 204 30.02 6.40 -91.76
N PHE A 205 28.71 6.47 -92.02
CA PHE A 205 28.12 5.94 -93.26
C PHE A 205 27.73 7.03 -94.26
N GLY A 206 27.81 8.32 -93.90
CA GLY A 206 27.36 9.41 -94.77
C GLY A 206 25.84 9.42 -95.02
N VAL A 207 25.08 8.79 -94.12
CA VAL A 207 23.61 8.68 -94.19
C VAL A 207 22.98 9.67 -93.22
N SER A 208 22.20 10.61 -93.73
CA SER A 208 21.44 11.54 -92.90
C SER A 208 19.95 11.27 -93.00
N LEU A 209 19.28 11.17 -91.85
CA LEU A 209 17.82 11.12 -91.77
C LEU A 209 17.24 12.47 -92.21
N VAL A 210 16.27 12.47 -93.13
CA VAL A 210 15.62 13.67 -93.64
C VAL A 210 14.27 13.86 -92.98
N THR A 211 13.40 12.84 -93.06
CA THR A 211 12.09 12.84 -92.41
C THR A 211 11.75 11.44 -91.93
N VAL A 212 11.06 11.37 -90.79
CA VAL A 212 10.38 10.18 -90.32
C VAL A 212 8.95 10.61 -90.03
N GLU A 213 8.01 9.98 -90.70
CA GLU A 213 6.58 10.15 -90.45
C GLU A 213 6.05 8.80 -90.00
N GLN A 214 5.35 8.78 -88.88
CA GLN A 214 4.75 7.56 -88.36
C GLN A 214 3.28 7.84 -88.06
N GLU A 215 2.40 7.02 -88.63
CA GLU A 215 0.97 7.05 -88.38
C GLU A 215 0.49 5.62 -88.15
N ASN A 216 0.04 5.31 -86.94
CA ASN A 216 -0.35 3.96 -86.52
C ASN A 216 0.77 2.92 -86.80
N ASN A 217 0.46 1.93 -87.64
CA ASN A 217 1.38 0.86 -88.06
C ASN A 217 2.13 1.17 -89.36
N GLU A 218 1.97 2.38 -89.91
CA GLU A 218 2.68 2.84 -91.10
C GLU A 218 3.80 3.79 -90.70
N MET A 219 4.99 3.55 -91.27
CA MET A 219 6.17 4.37 -91.06
C MET A 219 6.80 4.67 -92.39
N TYR A 220 7.01 5.96 -92.64
CA TYR A 220 7.73 6.46 -93.78
C TYR A 220 9.06 7.06 -93.32
N ILE A 221 10.16 6.54 -93.85
CA ILE A 221 11.52 6.97 -93.51
C ILE A 221 12.17 7.50 -94.78
N ARG A 222 12.52 8.79 -94.81
CA ARG A 222 13.34 9.38 -95.86
C ARG A 222 14.78 9.52 -95.38
N LEU A 223 15.68 8.84 -96.05
CA LEU A 223 17.12 8.88 -95.81
C LEU A 223 17.78 9.63 -96.97
N ARG A 224 18.75 10.50 -96.67
CA ARG A 224 19.68 11.02 -97.66
C ARG A 224 20.97 10.23 -97.56
N ILE A 225 21.32 9.61 -98.67
CA ILE A 225 22.49 8.78 -98.84
C ILE A 225 23.35 9.49 -99.88
N SER A 226 24.38 10.21 -99.42
CA SER A 226 25.23 11.07 -100.27
C SER A 226 24.41 12.06 -101.11
N THR A 227 24.36 11.91 -102.43
CA THR A 227 23.63 12.79 -103.35
C THR A 227 22.21 12.35 -103.67
N CYS A 228 21.78 11.17 -103.19
CA CYS A 228 20.45 10.63 -103.46
C CYS A 228 19.61 10.60 -102.18
N GLU A 229 18.28 10.63 -102.34
CA GLU A 229 17.35 10.46 -101.24
C GLU A 229 16.52 9.18 -101.45
N VAL A 230 16.44 8.34 -100.42
CA VAL A 230 15.70 7.08 -100.44
C VAL A 230 14.57 7.17 -99.43
N GLY A 231 13.34 7.08 -99.91
CA GLY A 231 12.15 6.87 -99.08
C GLY A 231 11.88 5.39 -98.89
N ILE A 232 11.66 4.96 -97.66
CA ILE A 232 11.33 3.59 -97.27
C ILE A 232 9.94 3.63 -96.64
N PHE A 233 9.04 2.78 -97.11
CA PHE A 233 7.68 2.64 -96.57
C PHE A 233 7.57 1.31 -95.86
N VAL A 234 7.24 1.35 -94.57
CA VAL A 234 7.06 0.19 -93.71
C VAL A 234 5.61 0.16 -93.24
N ARG A 235 4.94 -0.99 -93.35
CA ARG A 235 3.61 -1.23 -92.80
C ARG A 235 3.63 -2.54 -92.03
N ASP A 236 3.09 -2.55 -90.81
CA ASP A 236 3.03 -3.73 -89.94
C ASP A 236 4.41 -4.41 -89.73
N GLY A 237 5.48 -3.62 -89.69
CA GLY A 237 6.86 -4.09 -89.53
C GLY A 237 7.50 -4.70 -90.78
N GLN A 238 6.82 -4.64 -91.94
CA GLN A 238 7.37 -5.08 -93.22
C GLN A 238 7.59 -3.91 -94.17
N MET A 239 8.72 -3.93 -94.88
CA MET A 239 9.03 -3.00 -95.94
C MET A 239 8.12 -3.28 -97.15
N VAL A 240 7.19 -2.37 -97.42
CA VAL A 240 6.19 -2.50 -98.49
C VAL A 240 6.66 -1.86 -99.78
N ASP A 241 7.39 -0.75 -99.68
CA ASP A 241 7.84 0.00 -100.85
C ASP A 241 9.13 0.78 -100.54
N SER A 242 9.87 1.14 -101.59
CA SER A 242 10.88 2.18 -101.50
C SER A 242 10.98 3.01 -102.78
N LYS A 243 11.23 4.31 -102.59
CA LYS A 243 11.31 5.29 -103.66
C LYS A 243 12.65 5.99 -103.63
N LEU A 244 13.21 6.19 -104.81
CA LEU A 244 14.42 6.96 -105.00
C LEU A 244 14.05 8.38 -105.47
N TYR A 245 14.68 9.37 -104.85
CA TYR A 245 14.49 10.80 -105.07
C TYR A 245 15.85 11.46 -105.33
N ASN A 246 15.86 12.56 -106.09
CA ASN A 246 17.04 13.40 -106.37
C ASN A 246 18.28 12.62 -106.86
N THR A 247 18.18 11.88 -107.96
CA THR A 247 19.31 11.18 -108.57
C THR A 247 20.00 12.02 -109.65
N ASN A 248 21.28 12.35 -109.46
CA ASN A 248 22.11 13.04 -110.46
C ASN A 248 23.02 12.08 -111.27
N ASP A 249 22.84 10.77 -111.13
CA ASP A 249 23.75 9.73 -111.66
C ASP A 249 22.96 8.64 -112.40
N GLU A 250 23.18 8.52 -113.72
CA GLU A 250 22.42 7.63 -114.61
C GLU A 250 22.54 6.14 -114.24
N GLY A 251 23.64 5.73 -113.57
CA GLY A 251 23.86 4.34 -113.15
C GLY A 251 23.12 3.92 -111.87
N SER A 252 22.60 4.87 -111.09
CA SER A 252 22.01 4.61 -109.76
C SER A 252 20.58 4.06 -109.79
N GLY A 253 19.81 4.38 -110.84
CA GLY A 253 18.41 3.97 -111.00
C GLY A 253 18.21 2.46 -111.16
N PRO A 254 18.86 1.80 -112.14
CA PRO A 254 18.69 0.35 -112.36
C PRO A 254 19.18 -0.50 -111.18
N LEU A 255 20.26 -0.06 -110.52
CA LEU A 255 20.77 -0.70 -109.31
C LEU A 255 19.77 -0.58 -108.15
N PHE A 256 19.16 0.60 -107.96
CA PHE A 256 18.14 0.80 -106.94
C PHE A 256 16.93 -0.11 -107.14
N THR A 257 16.43 -0.28 -108.36
CA THR A 257 15.28 -1.17 -108.62
C THR A 257 15.58 -2.62 -108.22
N THR A 258 16.81 -3.07 -108.50
CA THR A 258 17.27 -4.41 -108.13
C THR A 258 17.40 -4.56 -106.62
N LEU A 259 18.04 -3.59 -105.97
CA LEU A 259 18.24 -3.58 -104.52
C LEU A 259 16.93 -3.41 -103.74
N SER A 260 16.00 -2.60 -104.23
CA SER A 260 14.66 -2.36 -103.67
C SER A 260 13.83 -3.63 -103.69
N THR A 261 13.79 -4.33 -104.83
CA THR A 261 13.09 -5.61 -104.93
C THR A 261 13.68 -6.64 -103.97
N PHE A 262 15.01 -6.70 -103.89
CA PHE A 262 15.72 -7.60 -102.99
C PHE A 262 15.50 -7.24 -101.50
N SER A 263 15.56 -5.95 -101.14
CA SER A 263 15.34 -5.47 -99.78
C SER A 263 13.92 -5.71 -99.29
N MET A 264 12.92 -5.54 -100.17
CA MET A 264 11.53 -5.86 -99.86
C MET A 264 11.34 -7.37 -99.68
N SER A 265 11.95 -8.21 -100.53
CA SER A 265 11.80 -9.68 -100.44
C SER A 265 12.38 -10.29 -99.15
N ILE A 266 13.47 -9.72 -98.63
CA ILE A 266 14.14 -10.18 -97.40
C ILE A 266 13.64 -9.40 -96.17
N ASN A 267 12.84 -8.35 -96.38
CA ASN A 267 12.44 -7.38 -95.36
C ASN A 267 13.65 -6.76 -94.63
N ASP A 268 14.69 -6.41 -95.38
CA ASP A 268 15.91 -5.81 -94.83
C ASP A 268 16.29 -4.52 -95.58
N PRO A 269 15.98 -3.33 -95.02
CA PRO A 269 16.29 -2.06 -95.66
C PRO A 269 17.80 -1.76 -95.70
N ARG A 270 18.65 -2.49 -94.95
CA ARG A 270 20.10 -2.27 -94.95
C ARG A 270 20.73 -2.59 -96.31
N ILE A 271 20.08 -3.42 -97.12
CA ILE A 271 20.49 -3.71 -98.50
C ILE A 271 20.55 -2.42 -99.34
N LEU A 272 19.68 -1.45 -99.08
CA LEU A 272 19.68 -0.16 -99.77
C LEU A 272 20.92 0.68 -99.46
N LEU A 273 21.65 0.39 -98.36
CA LEU A 273 22.92 1.04 -98.05
C LEU A 273 24.04 0.64 -99.03
N MET A 274 23.88 -0.44 -99.81
CA MET A 274 24.83 -0.78 -100.86
C MET A 274 24.92 0.27 -101.99
N LEU A 275 23.95 1.19 -102.07
CA LEU A 275 24.04 2.38 -102.92
C LEU A 275 25.26 3.25 -102.58
N ILE A 276 25.72 3.21 -101.32
CA ILE A 276 26.96 3.88 -100.86
C ILE A 276 28.18 3.16 -101.44
N ALA A 277 28.19 1.83 -101.38
CA ALA A 277 29.32 1.00 -101.80
C ALA A 277 29.60 1.06 -103.30
N ASN A 278 28.59 1.28 -104.14
CA ASN A 278 28.77 1.36 -105.59
C ASN A 278 29.63 2.57 -106.03
N ARG A 279 29.85 3.57 -105.16
CA ARG A 279 30.75 4.71 -105.40
C ARG A 279 32.11 4.62 -104.69
N CYS A 280 32.32 3.63 -103.81
CA CYS A 280 33.64 3.33 -103.25
C CYS A 280 34.50 2.48 -104.21
N ARG A 281 33.96 2.06 -105.37
CA ARG A 281 34.78 1.55 -106.46
C ARG A 281 35.60 2.72 -107.01
N ALA A 282 36.92 2.62 -106.88
CA ALA A 282 37.84 3.52 -107.55
C ALA A 282 37.48 3.59 -109.05
N PRO A 283 37.65 4.74 -109.72
CA PRO A 283 37.58 4.76 -111.17
C PRO A 283 38.64 3.76 -111.67
N GLU A 284 38.19 2.72 -112.37
CA GLU A 284 39.10 1.87 -113.14
C GLU A 284 39.67 2.76 -114.26
N ASP A 285 41.00 2.87 -114.29
CA ASP A 285 41.78 3.56 -115.34
C ASP A 285 41.51 2.99 -116.74
#